data_AF-A0A7W9CYM4-F1
#
_entry.id   AF-A0A7W9CYM4-F1
#
_cell.length_a   1.000
_cell.length_b   1.000
_cell.length_c   1.000
_cell.angle_alpha   90.00
_cell.angle_beta   90.00
_cell.angle_gamma   90.00
#
_symmetry.space_group_name_H-M   'P 1'
#
loop_
_entity.id
_entity.type
_entity.pdbx_description
1 polymer ?
#
loop_
_entity_poly.entity_id
_entity_poly.type
_entity_poly.pdbx_seq_one_letter_code
_entity_poly.pdbx_strand_id
1 'polypeptide(L)' 'MRKFLSSAAIAVVMTAGLGGARAADVKEVQMLHWWTSGGEAAALNVLKEDLAKEGFA' A
#
# COMPACT_ATOMS: atom_id res chain seq x y z
N MET A 1 -25.33 -4.79 49.53
CA MET A 1 -25.11 -3.35 49.83
C MET A 1 -23.82 -2.90 49.14
N ARG A 2 -23.93 -2.42 47.89
CA ARG A 2 -23.50 -1.06 47.48
C ARG A 2 -22.27 -0.55 48.22
N LYS A 3 -21.09 -0.68 47.60
CA LYS A 3 -20.14 0.43 47.38
C LYS A 3 -19.38 0.18 46.08
N PHE A 4 -20.08 0.44 44.98
CA PHE A 4 -19.46 0.99 43.77
C PHE A 4 -18.82 2.32 44.18
N LEU A 5 -17.53 2.53 43.89
CA LEU A 5 -16.89 3.84 43.66
C LEU A 5 -15.37 3.69 43.75
N SER A 6 -14.73 3.60 42.59
CA SER A 6 -13.37 4.06 42.27
C SER A 6 -13.20 3.79 40.77
N SER A 7 -13.76 4.61 39.87
CA SER A 7 -13.13 5.82 39.33
C SER A 7 -11.61 5.61 39.13
N ALA A 8 -11.03 5.61 37.94
CA ALA A 8 -11.45 6.13 36.65
C ALA A 8 -10.74 5.35 35.54
N ALA A 9 -11.50 4.88 34.55
CA ALA A 9 -10.93 4.38 33.31
C ALA A 9 -10.49 5.58 32.47
N ILE A 10 -9.18 5.81 32.36
CA ILE A 10 -8.61 6.76 31.39
C ILE A 10 -8.73 6.11 30.01
N ALA A 11 -9.81 6.41 29.30
CA ALA A 11 -9.92 6.12 27.88
C ALA A 11 -9.12 7.19 27.12
N VAL A 12 -7.86 6.89 26.79
CA VAL A 12 -7.10 7.70 25.83
C VAL A 12 -7.70 7.47 24.44
N VAL A 13 -8.55 8.39 24.00
CA VAL A 13 -9.02 8.43 22.62
C VAL A 13 -7.88 9.00 21.76
N MET A 14 -7.05 8.11 21.22
CA MET A 14 -6.05 8.42 20.19
C MET A 14 -6.75 8.67 18.84
N THR A 15 -7.47 9.79 18.69
CA THR A 15 -8.07 10.20 17.40
C THR A 15 -7.06 10.78 16.40
N ALA A 16 -5.76 10.76 16.71
CA ALA A 16 -4.71 11.28 15.83
C ALA A 16 -4.42 10.38 14.60
N GLY A 17 -5.06 9.21 14.45
CA GLY A 17 -4.83 8.28 13.34
C GLY A 17 -5.87 8.31 12.20
N LEU A 18 -6.96 9.08 12.33
CA LEU A 18 -8.05 9.09 11.31
C LEU A 18 -7.74 9.93 10.07
N GLY A 19 -6.69 10.75 10.12
CA GLY A 19 -6.05 11.31 8.94
C GLY A 19 -5.13 10.27 8.34
N GLY A 20 -5.69 9.16 7.83
CA GLY A 20 -4.93 8.16 7.13
C GLY A 20 -4.06 8.84 6.11
N ALA A 21 -2.74 8.75 6.29
CA ALA A 21 -1.82 8.95 5.19
C ALA A 21 -2.32 8.00 4.11
N ARG A 22 -3.01 8.55 3.11
CA ARG A 22 -3.28 7.87 1.86
C ARG A 22 -1.91 7.74 1.23
N ALA A 23 -1.11 6.80 1.72
CA ALA A 23 -0.04 6.25 0.90
C ALA A 23 -0.78 5.85 -0.37
N ALA A 24 -0.49 6.55 -1.47
CA ALA A 24 -1.00 6.11 -2.76
C ALA A 24 -0.58 4.65 -2.86
N ASP A 25 -1.54 3.72 -2.92
CA ASP A 25 -1.26 2.31 -3.11
C ASP A 25 -0.62 2.19 -4.50
N VAL A 26 0.71 2.35 -4.55
CA VAL A 26 1.49 2.20 -5.78
C VAL A 26 1.42 0.73 -6.13
N LYS A 27 0.70 0.41 -7.19
CA LYS A 27 0.58 -0.95 -7.69
C LYS A 27 1.88 -1.30 -8.42
N GLU A 28 2.83 -1.91 -7.72
CA GLU A 28 4.10 -2.36 -8.30
C GLU A 28 4.00 -3.81 -8.80
N VAL A 29 4.65 -4.10 -9.93
CA VAL A 29 4.77 -5.47 -10.46
C VAL A 29 6.23 -5.92 -10.39
N GLN A 30 6.50 -6.92 -9.56
CA GLN A 30 7.81 -7.57 -9.52
C GLN A 30 7.78 -8.81 -10.42
N MET A 31 8.61 -8.79 -11.47
CA MET A 31 8.72 -9.91 -12.41
C MET A 31 10.17 -10.40 -12.49
N LEU A 32 10.36 -11.69 -12.30
CA LEU A 32 11.61 -12.36 -12.64
C LEU A 32 11.60 -12.68 -14.14
N HIS A 33 12.64 -12.28 -14.86
CA HIS A 33 12.83 -12.64 -16.26
C HIS A 33 14.27 -13.05 -16.54
N TRP A 34 14.47 -13.89 -17.56
CA TRP A 34 15.79 -14.29 -18.08
C TRP A 34 16.06 -13.78 -19.49
N TRP A 35 15.15 -12.94 -20.03
CA TRP A 35 15.34 -12.23 -21.30
C TRP A 35 16.52 -11.26 -21.21
N THR A 36 17.48 -11.39 -22.12
CA THR A 36 18.73 -10.61 -22.11
C THR A 36 19.08 -10.02 -23.47
N SER A 37 18.38 -10.43 -24.54
CA SER A 37 18.62 -9.90 -25.88
C SER A 37 17.93 -8.55 -26.08
N GLY A 38 18.43 -7.75 -27.04
CA GLY A 38 17.90 -6.42 -27.33
C GLY A 38 16.44 -6.42 -27.82
N GLY A 39 16.04 -7.45 -28.58
CA GLY A 39 14.65 -7.60 -29.04
C GLY A 39 13.69 -7.95 -27.90
N GLU A 40 14.12 -8.76 -26.93
CA GLU A 40 13.29 -9.09 -25.77
C GLU A 40 13.16 -7.90 -24.81
N ALA A 41 14.20 -7.06 -24.68
CA ALA A 41 14.11 -5.81 -23.92
C ALA A 41 13.08 -4.83 -24.53
N ALA A 42 12.97 -4.78 -25.86
CA ALA A 42 11.94 -3.98 -26.52
C ALA A 42 10.53 -4.51 -26.23
N ALA A 43 10.33 -5.84 -26.22
CA ALA A 43 9.06 -6.45 -25.84
C ALA A 43 8.69 -6.19 -24.37
N LEU A 44 9.69 -6.17 -23.46
CA LEU A 44 9.47 -5.76 -22.07
C LEU A 44 8.98 -4.32 -21.95
N ASN A 45 9.44 -3.41 -22.79
CA ASN A 45 8.98 -2.03 -22.77
C ASN A 45 7.51 -1.92 -23.20
N VAL A 46 7.06 -2.72 -24.17
CA VAL A 46 5.63 -2.80 -24.55
C VAL A 46 4.79 -3.28 -23.36
N LEU A 47 5.22 -4.34 -22.67
CA LEU A 47 4.54 -4.84 -21.47
C LEU A 47 4.48 -3.79 -20.36
N LYS A 48 5.58 -3.05 -20.12
CA LYS A 48 5.62 -1.96 -19.14
C LYS A 48 4.64 -0.83 -19.48
N GLU A 49 4.58 -0.44 -20.75
CA GLU A 49 3.64 0.59 -21.22
C GLU A 49 2.19 0.16 -21.02
N ASP A 50 1.86 -1.11 -21.23
CA ASP A 50 0.51 -1.63 -21.01
C ASP A 50 0.16 -1.69 -19.52
N LEU A 51 1.09 -2.12 -18.66
CA LEU A 51 0.92 -2.08 -17.20
C LEU A 51 0.73 -0.64 -16.68
N ALA A 52 1.46 0.32 -17.25
CA ALA A 52 1.29 1.74 -16.93
C ALA A 52 -0.12 2.25 -17.30
N LYS A 53 -0.68 1.81 -18.43
CA LYS A 53 -2.08 2.14 -18.81
C LYS A 53 -3.10 1.53 -17.84
N GLU A 54 -2.79 0.39 -17.24
CA GLU A 54 -3.61 -0.25 -16.19
C GLU A 54 -3.43 0.38 -14.79
N GLY A 55 -2.54 1.36 -14.66
CA GLY A 55 -2.28 2.09 -13.42
C GLY A 55 -1.30 1.38 -12.48
N PHE A 56 -0.46 0.50 -13.01
CA PHE A 56 0.72 -0.01 -12.33
C PHE A 56 1.91 0.91 -12.58
N ALA A 57 2.79 1.02 -11.59
CA ALA A 57 4.03 1.78 -11.67
C ALA A 57 5.22 0.89 -12.06
#